data_AF-X1HPD4-F1
#
_entry.id   AF-X1HPD4-F1
#
_cell.length_a   1.000
_cell.length_b   1.000
_cell.length_c   1.000
_cell.angle_alpha   90.00
_cell.angle_beta   90.00
_cell.angle_gamma   90.00
#
_symmetry.space_group_name_H-M   'P 1'
#
loop_
_entity.id
_entity.type
_entity.pdbx_description
1 polymer ?
#
loop_
_entity_poly.entity_id
_entity_poly.type
_entity_poly.pdbx_seq_one_letter_code
_entity_poly.pdbx_strand_id
1 'polypeptide(L)'
;MLYVYIIIISIIIGLLRNGKLSSLSQISLKRIELIVLACLIQGGIIFLGSRNIKFVLDYSSYMIIFSYIVLLLAVWYNKKLKGIKIIALGIIFNFIVIVANGGHMPVLLSSLY
;
A
#
# COMPACT_ATOMS: atom_id res chain seq x y z
N MET A 1 -12.12 -0.15 10.62
CA MET A 1 -12.82 1.06 11.13
C MET A 1 -12.07 2.35 10.81
N LEU A 2 -10.79 2.48 11.16
CA LEU A 2 -9.98 3.68 10.85
C LEU A 2 -10.05 4.11 9.37
N TYR A 3 -9.80 3.19 8.43
CA TYR A 3 -9.80 3.51 7.00
C TYR A 3 -11.15 4.04 6.49
N VAL A 4 -12.27 3.55 7.03
CA VAL A 4 -13.61 4.02 6.66
C VAL A 4 -13.77 5.49 7.07
N TYR A 5 -13.34 5.85 8.29
CA TYR A 5 -13.33 7.24 8.74
C TYR A 5 -12.45 8.14 7.87
N ILE A 6 -11.24 7.68 7.52
CA ILE A 6 -10.34 8.42 6.62
C ILE A 6 -11.00 8.67 5.26
N ILE A 7 -11.66 7.66 4.69
CA ILE A 7 -12.36 7.79 3.40
C ILE A 7 -13.50 8.82 3.50
N ILE A 8 -14.36 8.69 4.52
CA ILE A 8 -15.49 9.61 4.72
C ILE A 8 -14.99 11.05 4.89
N ILE A 9 -14.01 11.27 5.75
CA ILE A 9 -13.44 12.60 6.01
C ILE A 9 -12.77 13.16 4.75
N SER A 10 -12.02 12.35 4.01
CA SER A 10 -11.37 12.78 2.76
C SER A 10 -12.38 13.22 1.70
N ILE A 11 -13.51 12.52 1.59
CA ILE A 11 -14.61 12.89 0.70
C ILE A 11 -15.25 14.22 1.15
N ILE A 12 -15.58 14.36 2.44
CA ILE A 12 -16.16 15.60 2.99
C ILE A 12 -15.24 16.80 2.71
N ILE A 13 -13.95 16.68 3.02
CA ILE A 13 -12.96 17.73 2.76
C ILE A 13 -12.85 18.03 1.27
N GLY A 14 -12.90 17.01 0.41
CA GLY A 14 -12.88 17.17 -1.04
C GLY A 14 -14.08 17.96 -1.55
N LEU A 15 -15.29 17.65 -1.07
CA LEU A 15 -16.53 18.34 -1.43
C LEU A 15 -16.55 19.79 -0.93
N LEU A 16 -16.11 20.04 0.31
CA LEU A 16 -15.99 21.39 0.88
C LEU A 16 -15.01 22.28 0.09
N ARG A 17 -14.03 21.69 -0.60
CA ARG A 17 -13.09 22.38 -1.48
C ARG A 17 -13.60 22.53 -2.93
N ASN A 18 -14.91 22.40 -3.14
CA ASN A 18 -15.57 22.39 -4.45
C ASN A 18 -15.09 21.26 -5.39
N GLY A 19 -14.54 20.17 -4.83
CA GLY A 19 -14.19 18.98 -5.58
C GLY A 19 -15.45 18.25 -6.06
N LYS A 20 -15.36 17.60 -7.22
CA LYS A 20 -16.44 16.78 -7.78
C LYS A 20 -16.02 15.32 -7.77
N LEU A 21 -16.91 14.42 -7.35
CA LEU A 21 -16.68 12.97 -7.43
C LEU A 21 -16.45 12.51 -8.88
N SER A 22 -17.11 13.15 -9.85
CA SER A 22 -16.90 12.89 -11.28
C SER A 22 -15.47 13.15 -11.75
N SER A 23 -14.72 14.04 -11.08
CA SER A 23 -13.32 14.30 -11.41
C SER A 23 -12.40 13.13 -11.08
N LEU A 24 -12.79 12.19 -10.20
CA LEU A 24 -12.02 10.97 -9.98
C LEU A 24 -11.93 10.11 -11.24
N SER A 25 -13.00 10.08 -12.05
CA SER A 25 -13.01 9.35 -13.33
C SER A 25 -12.04 9.93 -14.36
N GLN A 26 -11.60 11.18 -14.20
CA GLN A 26 -10.65 11.84 -15.10
C GLN A 26 -9.19 11.52 -14.73
N ILE A 27 -8.95 10.92 -13.57
CA ILE A 27 -7.62 10.52 -13.13
C ILE A 27 -7.24 9.23 -13.86
N SER A 28 -6.31 9.33 -14.80
CA SER A 28 -5.72 8.18 -15.47
C SER A 28 -4.50 7.69 -14.69
N LEU A 29 -4.68 6.60 -13.94
CA LEU A 29 -3.57 5.87 -13.33
C LEU A 29 -2.87 5.02 -14.38
N LYS A 30 -1.57 5.23 -14.54
CA LYS A 30 -0.72 4.38 -15.38
C LYS A 30 -0.34 3.12 -14.61
N ARG A 31 -0.31 1.99 -15.31
CA ARG A 31 0.12 0.70 -14.78
C ARG A 31 -0.61 0.27 -13.50
N ILE A 32 -1.94 0.33 -13.53
CA ILE A 32 -2.78 -0.06 -12.40
C ILE A 32 -2.57 -1.54 -12.03
N GLU A 33 -2.16 -2.37 -12.99
CA GLU A 33 -1.77 -3.77 -12.79
C GLU A 33 -0.66 -3.94 -11.74
N LEU A 34 0.25 -2.97 -11.59
CA LEU A 34 1.28 -3.03 -10.53
C LEU A 34 0.67 -2.84 -9.14
N ILE A 35 -0.32 -1.96 -9.01
CA ILE A 35 -1.03 -1.74 -7.74
C ILE A 35 -1.80 -3.02 -7.38
N VAL A 36 -2.53 -3.58 -8.36
CA VAL A 36 -3.27 -4.83 -8.19
C VAL A 36 -2.32 -5.97 -7.81
N LEU A 37 -1.17 -6.09 -8.49
CA LEU A 37 -0.16 -7.11 -8.17
C LEU A 37 0.36 -6.98 -6.74
N ALA A 38 0.72 -5.77 -6.29
CA ALA A 38 1.15 -5.54 -4.91
C ALA A 38 0.05 -5.91 -3.89
N CYS A 39 -1.20 -5.58 -4.18
CA CYS A 39 -2.35 -5.98 -3.36
C CYS A 39 -2.55 -7.50 -3.33
N LEU A 40 -2.42 -8.18 -4.47
CA LEU A 40 -2.56 -9.64 -4.55
C LEU A 40 -1.45 -10.35 -3.77
N ILE A 41 -0.22 -9.85 -3.82
CA ILE A 41 0.89 -10.39 -3.03
C ILE A 41 0.57 -10.26 -1.53
N GLN A 42 0.20 -9.06 -1.06
CA GLN A 42 -0.13 -8.84 0.36
C GLN A 42 -1.35 -9.66 0.81
N GLY A 43 -2.42 -9.66 0.02
CA GLY A 43 -3.61 -10.45 0.30
C GLY A 43 -3.32 -11.95 0.32
N GLY A 44 -2.46 -12.42 -0.60
CA GLY A 44 -1.97 -13.79 -0.66
C GLY A 44 -1.18 -14.17 0.60
N ILE A 45 -0.25 -13.33 1.04
CA ILE A 45 0.51 -13.56 2.29
C ILE A 45 -0.44 -13.70 3.48
N ILE A 46 -1.42 -12.81 3.61
CA ILE A 46 -2.40 -12.85 4.71
C ILE A 46 -3.25 -14.13 4.64
N PHE A 47 -3.80 -14.44 3.46
CA PHE A 47 -4.69 -15.59 3.29
C PHE A 47 -3.95 -16.93 3.47
N LEU A 48 -2.81 -17.11 2.81
CA LEU A 48 -2.02 -18.34 2.88
C LEU A 48 -1.27 -18.47 4.22
N GLY A 49 -0.81 -17.36 4.79
CA GLY A 49 -0.21 -17.30 6.12
C GLY A 49 -1.19 -17.76 7.20
N SER A 50 -2.47 -17.36 7.11
CA SER A 50 -3.53 -17.83 8.02
C SER A 50 -3.78 -19.35 7.96
N ARG A 51 -3.40 -20.00 6.84
CA ARG A 51 -3.48 -21.45 6.66
C ARG A 51 -2.22 -22.19 7.09
N ASN A 52 -1.25 -21.51 7.72
CA ASN A 52 0.03 -22.06 8.18
C ASN A 52 0.83 -22.77 7.08
N ILE A 53 0.78 -22.26 5.84
CA ILE A 53 1.61 -22.78 4.75
C ILE A 53 3.07 -22.37 5.00
N LYS A 54 3.92 -23.35 5.35
CA LYS A 54 5.33 -23.13 5.70
C LYS A 54 6.09 -22.22 4.72
N PHE A 55 5.97 -22.48 3.42
CA PHE A 55 6.62 -21.67 2.39
C PHE A 55 6.28 -20.18 2.50
N VAL A 56 5.03 -19.84 2.79
CA VAL A 56 4.61 -18.44 2.91
C VAL A 56 5.13 -17.82 4.20
N LEU A 57 5.20 -18.59 5.30
CA LEU A 57 5.76 -18.11 6.56
C LEU A 57 7.26 -17.81 6.40
N ASP A 58 8.02 -18.75 5.83
CA ASP A 58 9.48 -18.65 5.67
C ASP A 58 9.91 -17.51 4.73
N TYR A 59 9.11 -17.23 3.69
CA TYR A 59 9.42 -16.21 2.68
C TYR A 59 8.58 -14.93 2.80
N SER A 60 7.73 -14.82 3.84
CA SER A 60 6.82 -13.68 4.02
C SER A 60 7.53 -12.33 3.95
N SER A 61 8.65 -12.18 4.66
CA SER A 61 9.45 -10.95 4.70
C SER A 61 9.93 -10.51 3.31
N TYR A 62 10.42 -11.45 2.49
CA TYR A 62 10.84 -11.16 1.12
C TYR A 62 9.66 -10.77 0.23
N MET A 63 8.51 -11.46 0.38
CA MET A 63 7.30 -11.15 -0.38
C MET A 63 6.71 -9.78 -0.01
N ILE A 64 6.79 -9.37 1.27
CA ILE A 64 6.39 -8.03 1.73
C ILE A 64 7.29 -6.97 1.10
N ILE A 65 8.61 -7.12 1.19
CA ILE A 65 9.58 -6.19 0.60
C ILE A 65 9.33 -6.07 -0.91
N PHE A 66 9.15 -7.20 -1.60
CA PHE A 66 8.88 -7.22 -3.04
C PHE A 66 7.57 -6.49 -3.38
N SER A 67 6.49 -6.70 -2.63
CA SER A 67 5.24 -5.96 -2.79
C SER A 67 5.43 -4.45 -2.69
N TYR A 68 6.22 -3.98 -1.71
CA TYR A 68 6.50 -2.55 -1.57
C TYR A 68 7.33 -1.99 -2.73
N ILE A 69 8.30 -2.75 -3.26
CA ILE A 69 9.06 -2.36 -4.46
C ILE A 69 8.10 -2.20 -5.66
N VAL A 70 7.20 -3.17 -5.87
CA VAL A 70 6.18 -3.09 -6.93
C VAL A 70 5.28 -1.86 -6.75
N LEU A 71 4.89 -1.56 -5.51
CA LEU A 71 4.08 -0.38 -5.21
C LEU A 71 4.84 0.94 -5.47
N LEU A 72 6.11 1.02 -5.08
CA LEU A 72 6.98 2.15 -5.38
C LEU A 72 7.15 2.36 -6.89
N LEU A 73 7.28 1.28 -7.66
CA LEU A 73 7.29 1.33 -9.12
C LEU A 73 5.97 1.88 -9.68
N ALA A 74 4.82 1.41 -9.19
CA ALA A 74 3.52 1.92 -9.61
C ALA A 74 3.40 3.44 -9.40
N VAL A 75 3.81 3.91 -8.23
CA VAL A 75 3.81 5.33 -7.84
C VAL A 75 4.80 6.14 -8.69
N TRP A 76 5.96 5.56 -9.02
CA TRP A 76 6.95 6.20 -9.90
C TRP A 76 6.40 6.47 -11.31
N TYR A 77 5.67 5.53 -11.90
CA TYR A 77 4.99 5.73 -13.20
C TYR A 77 3.93 6.83 -13.16
N ASN A 78 3.41 7.14 -11.96
CA ASN A 78 2.35 8.12 -11.73
C ASN A 78 2.86 9.43 -11.10
N LYS A 79 4.18 9.66 -11.01
CA LYS A 79 4.79 10.81 -10.31
C LYS A 79 4.37 12.21 -10.81
N LYS A 80 3.77 12.30 -12.00
CA LYS A 80 3.25 13.54 -12.59
C LYS A 80 1.88 13.93 -12.02
N LEU A 81 1.13 12.99 -11.43
CA LEU A 81 -0.17 13.26 -10.81
C LEU A 81 0.01 14.01 -9.50
N LYS A 82 -0.83 15.02 -9.27
CA LYS A 82 -0.85 15.78 -8.01
C LYS A 82 -1.21 14.84 -6.85
N GLY A 83 -0.51 14.97 -5.72
CA GLY A 83 -0.72 14.12 -4.53
C GLY A 83 0.10 12.82 -4.51
N ILE A 84 0.47 12.24 -5.66
CA ILE A 84 1.24 10.99 -5.73
C ILE A 84 2.61 11.10 -5.04
N LYS A 85 3.25 12.27 -5.05
CA LYS A 85 4.52 12.49 -4.33
C LYS A 85 4.39 12.32 -2.81
N ILE A 86 3.27 12.74 -2.22
CA ILE A 86 3.00 12.60 -0.79
C ILE A 86 2.76 11.12 -0.46
N ILE A 87 1.99 10.42 -1.31
CA ILE A 87 1.77 8.98 -1.20
C ILE A 87 3.10 8.22 -1.31
N ALA A 88 3.95 8.59 -2.28
CA ALA A 88 5.28 8.01 -2.45
C ALA A 88 6.12 8.14 -1.18
N LEU A 89 6.15 9.33 -0.57
CA LEU A 89 6.90 9.59 0.64
C LEU A 89 6.42 8.71 1.81
N GLY A 90 5.10 8.58 1.99
CA GLY A 90 4.53 7.69 3.01
C GLY A 90 4.88 6.21 2.77
N ILE A 91 4.89 5.76 1.52
CA ILE A 91 5.29 4.39 1.16
C ILE A 91 6.79 4.19 1.42
N ILE A 92 7.64 5.17 1.08
CA ILE A 92 9.08 5.12 1.33
C ILE A 92 9.37 5.01 2.83
N PHE A 93 8.72 5.83 3.66
CA PHE A 93 8.91 5.75 5.12
C PHE A 93 8.49 4.39 5.68
N ASN A 94 7.34 3.86 5.27
CA ASN A 94 6.94 2.51 5.66
C ASN A 94 7.96 1.46 5.19
N PHE A 95 8.43 1.57 3.94
CA PHE A 95 9.39 0.64 3.38
C PHE A 95 10.71 0.63 4.14
N ILE A 96 11.24 1.80 4.49
CA ILE A 96 12.46 1.92 5.30
C ILE A 96 12.28 1.20 6.64
N VAL A 97 11.17 1.42 7.33
CA VAL A 97 10.88 0.78 8.61
C VAL A 97 10.78 -0.74 8.45
N ILE A 98 10.08 -1.23 7.43
CA ILE A 98 9.94 -2.68 7.16
C ILE A 98 11.31 -3.32 6.90
N VAL A 99 12.12 -2.72 6.03
CA VAL A 99 13.46 -3.24 5.70
C VAL A 99 14.37 -3.20 6.92
N ALA A 100 14.32 -2.13 7.72
CA ALA A 100 15.10 -2.02 8.96
C ALA A 100 14.73 -3.10 10.00
N ASN A 101 13.49 -3.60 9.97
CA ASN A 101 13.00 -4.69 10.82
C ASN A 101 13.08 -6.07 10.14
N GLY A 102 14.02 -6.27 9.20
CA GLY A 102 14.23 -7.57 8.54
C GLY A 102 13.13 -8.00 7.57
N GLY A 103 12.30 -7.07 7.12
CA GLY A 103 11.15 -7.33 6.25
C GLY A 103 9.86 -7.65 6.99
N HIS A 104 9.86 -7.58 8.32
CA HIS A 104 8.67 -7.75 9.15
C HIS A 104 7.90 -6.44 9.28
N MET A 105 6.57 -6.54 9.35
CA MET A 105 5.68 -5.39 9.54
C MET A 105 5.46 -5.17 11.04
N PRO A 106 6.00 -4.09 11.64
CA PRO A 106 5.93 -3.87 13.08
C PRO A 106 4.57 -3.29 13.49
N VAL A 107 3.55 -4.15 13.55
CA VAL A 107 2.20 -3.76 14.02
C VAL A 107 2.06 -3.99 15.52
N LEU A 108 2.66 -5.09 16.01
CA LEU A 108 2.81 -5.40 17.43
C LEU A 108 4.24 -5.88 17.71
N LEU A 109 4.66 -5.82 18.97
CA LEU A 109 5.98 -6.32 19.40
C LEU A 109 6.14 -7.82 19.06
N SER A 110 5.04 -8.58 19.12
CA SER A 110 4.98 -10.00 18.74
C SER A 110 5.13 -10.25 17.23
N SER A 111 5.15 -9.22 16.40
CA SER A 111 5.33 -9.33 14.95
C SER A 111 6.79 -9.18 14.52
N LEU A 112 7.69 -8.85 15.46
CA LEU A 112 9.13 -8.67 15.25
C LEU A 112 9.96 -9.94 15.54
N TYR A 113 9.35 -10.98 16.15
CA TYR A 113 10.02 -12.20 16.58
C TYR A 113 9.15 -13.44 16.29
#